data_AF-A0A7Y7Y6J7-F1
#
_entry.id   AF-A0A7Y7Y6J7-F1
#
_cell.length_a   1.000
_cell.length_b   1.000
_cell.length_c   1.000
_cell.angle_alpha   90.00
_cell.angle_beta   90.00
_cell.angle_gamma   90.00
#
_symmetry.space_group_name_H-M   'P 1'
#
loop_
_entity.id
_entity.type
_entity.pdbx_description
1 polymer ?
#
loop_
_entity_poly.entity_id
_entity_poly.type
_entity_poly.pdbx_seq_one_letter_code
_entity_poly.pdbx_strand_id
1 'polypeptide(L)' 'MTTETHLLYFSDAKTLREYSGFTVEPSHQARPGQIPSTVTLYMVVAQRSGIGQREVLAEFPLELHAEIFRDMAEATASAI' A
#
# COMPACT_ATOMS: atom_id res chain seq x y z
N MET A 1 23.50 3.69 -0.49
CA MET A 1 22.41 2.72 -0.50
C MET A 1 21.37 3.21 0.49
N THR A 2 20.43 4.00 0.00
CA THR A 2 19.32 4.54 0.80
C THR A 2 18.32 3.41 0.97
N THR A 3 18.05 3.05 2.22
CA THR A 3 17.03 2.09 2.63
C THR A 3 15.71 2.46 1.96
N GLU A 4 15.13 1.55 1.18
CA GLU A 4 13.78 1.73 0.69
C GLU A 4 12.85 1.64 1.89
N THR A 5 12.39 2.80 2.37
CA THR A 5 11.44 2.84 3.47
C THR A 5 10.07 2.48 2.91
N HIS A 6 9.65 1.24 3.18
CA HIS A 6 8.27 0.80 2.98
C HIS A 6 7.49 1.10 4.25
N LEU A 7 6.38 1.83 4.12
CA LEU A 7 5.49 2.10 5.25
C LEU A 7 4.29 1.18 5.16
N LEU A 8 4.21 0.23 6.10
CA LEU A 8 3.04 -0.61 6.29
C LEU A 8 2.23 -0.04 7.46
N TYR A 9 0.93 0.19 7.27
CA TYR A 9 0.07 0.73 8.32
C TYR A 9 -0.46 -0.35 9.28
N PHE A 10 -0.20 -1.62 9.00
CA PHE A 10 -0.63 -2.75 9.82
C PHE A 10 0.54 -3.39 10.57
N SER A 11 0.24 -3.84 11.80
CA SER A 11 1.15 -4.59 12.65
C SER A 11 0.98 -6.12 12.57
N ASP A 12 -0.11 -6.62 11.98
CA ASP A 12 -0.40 -8.06 11.82
C ASP A 12 -1.09 -8.33 10.47
N ALA A 13 -0.59 -9.32 9.72
CA ALA A 13 -1.16 -9.77 8.46
C ALA A 13 -2.62 -10.25 8.57
N LYS A 14 -3.07 -10.73 9.74
CA LYS A 14 -4.47 -11.14 9.93
C LYS A 14 -5.47 -10.01 9.75
N THR A 15 -5.05 -8.76 9.99
CA THR A 15 -5.91 -7.57 9.82
C THR A 15 -6.31 -7.35 8.36
N LEU A 16 -5.56 -7.89 7.40
CA LEU A 16 -5.87 -7.80 5.97
C LEU A 16 -7.18 -8.51 5.60
N ARG A 17 -7.66 -9.45 6.44
CA ARG A 17 -8.94 -10.14 6.24
C ARG A 17 -10.14 -9.22 6.35
N GLU A 18 -9.98 -8.07 6.99
CA GLU A 18 -11.03 -7.05 7.04
C GLU A 18 -11.17 -6.30 5.70
N TYR A 19 -10.26 -6.49 4.73
CA TYR A 19 -10.22 -5.71 3.50
C TYR A 19 -10.41 -6.58 2.25
N SER A 20 -10.88 -5.95 1.18
CA SER A 20 -11.09 -6.58 -0.13
C SER A 20 -10.87 -5.58 -1.26
N GLY A 21 -10.78 -6.07 -2.51
CA GLY A 21 -10.64 -5.20 -3.68
C GLY A 21 -9.36 -4.37 -3.65
N PHE A 22 -8.22 -5.03 -3.44
CA PHE A 22 -6.92 -4.37 -3.34
C PHE A 22 -6.50 -3.81 -4.72
N THR A 23 -6.06 -2.55 -4.73
CA THR A 23 -5.63 -1.83 -5.94
C THR A 23 -4.34 -1.07 -5.68
N VAL A 24 -3.44 -1.05 -6.65
CA VAL A 24 -2.23 -0.21 -6.61
C VAL A 24 -2.54 1.13 -7.29
N GLU A 25 -2.32 2.24 -6.59
CA GLU A 25 -2.55 3.59 -7.10
C GLU A 25 -1.28 4.45 -6.97
N PRO A 26 -0.84 5.15 -8.03
CA PRO A 26 0.24 6.11 -7.93
C PRO A 26 -0.22 7.39 -7.21
N SER A 27 0.66 7.92 -6.37
CA SER A 27 0.51 9.17 -5.61
C SER A 27 1.75 10.03 -5.81
N HIS A 28 1.57 11.34 -5.87
CA HIS A 28 2.65 12.29 -6.10
C HIS A 28 2.81 13.16 -4.86
N GLN A 29 3.84 12.89 -4.05
CA GLN A 29 4.12 13.70 -2.87
C GLN A 29 5.12 14.81 -3.22
N ALA A 30 4.73 16.05 -2.93
CA ALA A 30 5.65 17.18 -2.93
C ALA A 30 6.57 17.08 -1.71
N ARG A 31 7.89 17.07 -1.93
CA ARG A 31 8.91 17.15 -0.88
C ARG A 31 9.63 18.49 -0.97
N PRO A 32 9.23 19.49 -0.16
CA PRO A 32 9.89 20.79 -0.15
C PRO A 32 11.39 20.62 0.14
N GLY A 33 12.25 21.11 -0.76
CA GLY A 33 13.71 21.10 -0.59
C GLY A 33 14.47 19.93 -1.24
N GLN A 34 13.82 19.02 -1.96
CA GLN A 34 14.50 18.01 -2.79
C GLN A 34 14.33 18.30 -4.29
N ILE A 35 15.30 17.89 -5.11
CA ILE A 35 15.20 17.89 -6.58
C ILE A 35 15.35 16.42 -7.03
N PRO A 36 14.36 15.83 -7.71
CA PRO A 36 13.06 16.41 -8.07
C PRO A 36 12.18 16.68 -6.84
N SER A 37 11.42 17.78 -6.90
CA SER A 37 10.55 18.26 -5.81
C SER A 37 9.29 17.44 -5.59
N THR A 38 9.04 16.48 -6.49
CA THR A 38 7.90 15.58 -6.45
C THR A 38 8.43 14.16 -6.57
N VAL A 39 8.00 13.30 -5.64
CA VAL A 39 8.33 11.88 -5.65
C VAL A 39 7.04 11.11 -5.89
N THR A 40 7.09 10.17 -6.82
CA THR A 40 6.00 9.21 -7.03
C THR A 40 6.11 8.12 -5.98
N LEU A 41 5.02 7.90 -5.25
CA LEU A 41 4.81 6.78 -4.36
C LEU A 41 3.69 5.92 -4.92
N TYR A 42 3.76 4.62 -4.73
CA TYR A 42 2.71 3.67 -5.05
C TYR A 42 2.03 3.26 -3.76
N MET A 43 0.73 3.46 -3.71
CA MET A 43 -0.11 3.15 -2.57
C MET A 43 -0.87 1.86 -2.84
N VAL A 44 -0.95 0.98 -1.86
CA VAL A 44 -1.93 -0.12 -1.89
C VAL A 44 -3.18 0.37 -1.18
N VAL A 45 -4.29 0.43 -1.91
CA VAL A 45 -5.59 0.86 -1.41
C VAL A 45 -6.53 -0.35 -1.41
N ALA A 46 -7.35 -0.49 -0.38
CA ALA A 46 -8.37 -1.54 -0.33
C ALA A 46 -9.66 -1.03 0.30
N GLN A 47 -10.75 -1.76 0.08
CA GLN A 47 -12.05 -1.47 0.68
C GLN A 47 -12.20 -2.24 1.99
N ARG A 48 -12.52 -1.53 3.08
CA ARG A 48 -12.82 -2.14 4.36
C ARG A 48 -14.21 -2.79 4.36
N SER A 49 -14.25 -4.07 4.70
CA SER A 49 -15.45 -4.89 4.79
C SER A 49 -16.36 -4.36 5.90
N GLY A 50 -17.64 -4.22 5.59
CA GLY A 50 -18.67 -3.75 6.53
C GLY A 50 -18.97 -2.26 6.49
N ILE A 51 -18.05 -1.41 6.01
CA ILE A 51 -18.28 0.05 5.89
C ILE A 51 -18.16 0.59 4.47
N GLY A 52 -17.57 -0.19 3.55
CA GLY A 52 -17.45 0.20 2.14
C GLY A 52 -16.48 1.35 1.86
N GLN A 53 -15.65 1.70 2.85
CA GLN A 53 -14.68 2.78 2.75
C GLN A 53 -13.38 2.29 2.13
N ARG A 54 -12.80 3.09 1.21
CA ARG A 54 -11.45 2.85 0.67
C ARG A 54 -10.40 3.43 1.63
N GLU A 55 -9.38 2.65 1.95
CA GLU A 55 -8.31 3.02 2.87
C GLU A 55 -6.94 2.69 2.26
N VAL A 56 -5.94 3.53 2.55
CA VAL A 56 -4.54 3.29 2.16
C VAL A 56 -3.92 2.35 3.19
N LEU A 57 -3.40 1.23 2.71
CA LEU A 57 -2.90 0.12 3.52
C LEU A 57 -1.37 0.05 3.60
N ALA A 58 -0.71 0.56 2.56
CA ALA A 58 0.74 0.67 2.51
C ALA A 58 1.18 1.70 1.45
N GLU A 59 2.38 2.25 1.62
CA GLU A 59 3.03 3.17 0.67
C GLU A 59 4.45 2.69 0.33
N PHE A 60 4.78 2.69 -0.97
CA PHE A 60 6.04 2.21 -1.52
C PHE A 60 6.64 3.22 -2.50
N PRO A 61 7.97 3.35 -2.59
CA PRO A 61 8.61 4.14 -3.64
C PRO A 61 8.66 3.43 -5.01
N LEU A 62 8.34 2.13 -5.07
CA LEU A 62 8.43 1.29 -6.26
C LEU A 62 7.15 0.47 -6.48
N GLU A 63 6.67 0.40 -7.71
CA GLU A 63 5.45 -0.30 -8.11
C GLU A 63 5.49 -1.80 -7.80
N LEU A 64 6.60 -2.48 -8.11
CA LEU A 64 6.76 -3.91 -7.87
C LEU A 64 6.57 -4.29 -6.39
N HIS A 65 7.04 -3.46 -5.47
CA HIS A 65 6.85 -3.71 -4.04
C HIS A 65 5.38 -3.54 -3.61
N ALA A 66 4.65 -2.62 -4.25
CA ALA A 66 3.21 -2.48 -4.04
C ALA A 66 2.42 -3.69 -4.59
N GLU A 67 2.81 -4.20 -5.76
CA GLU A 67 2.20 -5.42 -6.34
C GLU A 67 2.46 -6.65 -5.46
N ILE A 68 3.70 -6.86 -5.00
CA ILE A 68 4.03 -7.98 -4.09
C ILE A 68 3.17 -7.91 -2.82
N PHE A 69 3.01 -6.71 -2.23
CA PHE A 69 2.16 -6.56 -1.05
C PHE A 69 0.70 -6.87 -1.35
N ARG A 70 0.16 -6.37 -2.47
CA ARG A 70 -1.22 -6.68 -2.90
C ARG A 70 -1.42 -8.19 -3.01
N ASP A 71 -0.52 -8.88 -3.71
CA ASP A 71 -0.63 -10.31 -3.97
C ASP A 71 -0.53 -11.12 -2.66
N MET A 72 0.36 -10.72 -1.73
CA MET A 72 0.43 -11.31 -0.39
C MET A 72 -0.85 -11.11 0.41
N ALA A 73 -1.47 -9.93 0.31
CA ALA A 73 -2.73 -9.63 0.99
C ALA A 73 -3.89 -10.48 0.42
N GLU A 74 -3.97 -10.61 -0.90
CA GLU A 74 -4.95 -11.46 -1.57
C GLU A 74 -4.79 -12.94 -1.19
N ALA A 75 -3.56 -13.45 -1.15
CA ALA A 75 -3.28 -14.81 -0.70
C ALA A 75 -3.72 -15.02 0.77
N THR A 76 -3.47 -14.03 1.64
CA THR A 76 -3.86 -14.08 3.06
C THR A 76 -5.38 -14.05 3.24
N ALA A 77 -6.09 -13.29 2.42
CA ALA A 77 -7.55 -13.24 2.41
C ALA A 77 -8.16 -14.55 1.86
N SER A 78 -7.51 -15.19 0.89
CA SER A 78 -8.00 -16.40 0.21
C SER A 78 -7.72 -17.72 0.94
N ALA A 79 -6.76 -17.75 1.88
CA ALA A 79 -6.36 -18.96 2.62
C ALA A 79 -7.37 -19.40 3.71
N ILE A 80 -8.67 -19.17 3.48
CA ILE A 80 -9.80 -19.54 4.36
C ILE A 80 -10.56 -20.70 3.74
#